data_AF-A0A6A3HDS7-F1
#
_entry.id   AF-A0A6A3HDS7-F1
#
_cell.length_a   1.000
_cell.length_b   1.000
_cell.length_c   1.000
_cell.angle_alpha   90.00
_cell.angle_beta   90.00
_cell.angle_gamma   90.00
#
_symmetry.space_group_name_H-M   'P 1'
#
loop_
_entity.id
_entity.type
_entity.pdbx_description
1 polymer ?
#
loop_
_entity_poly.entity_id
_entity_poly.type
_entity_poly.pdbx_seq_one_letter_code
_entity_poly.pdbx_strand_id
1 'polypeptide(L)'
;MTVREHLELFAAIKGVTRVDMDAVVMEKIQQLNLADFEHKLAGSLSGGNKRKLSVAIALIGSPPIIFLDEPSMGMDPVSRRFMWDVIADTSTRGKESTIVLTTHSMEECEDLCSRVGIMVGGRLRCYGSVQHLKSRFGDGLVFDTKFDAVAADELDRLLGKVFGDGDAFVTAADLEDKSRAFGDIELAARIAASHPTGFSLAAALERDGLIRAEAFCAWCVEETRFNELKGFLQQAFGAGDVVVLERQSDFCRFKVRGDVKLSRMFALVEDIKSTIHIREYSVSQTTLEQIFNSFASQQEEEQGVARGVFRG
;
A
#
# COMPACT_ATOMS: atom_id res chain seq x y z
N MET A 1 -14.78 4.63 -40.85
CA MET A 1 -13.60 5.51 -40.86
C MET A 1 -12.38 4.77 -40.33
N THR A 2 -11.25 4.93 -41.02
CA THR A 2 -9.92 4.42 -40.62
C THR A 2 -9.31 5.27 -39.49
N VAL A 3 -8.20 4.82 -38.89
CA VAL A 3 -7.46 5.59 -37.88
C VAL A 3 -7.03 6.95 -38.43
N ARG A 4 -6.43 6.97 -39.63
CA ARG A 4 -6.01 8.21 -40.29
C ARG A 4 -7.18 9.16 -40.52
N GLU A 5 -8.28 8.66 -41.09
CA GLU A 5 -9.47 9.47 -41.37
C GLU A 5 -10.07 10.08 -40.10
N HIS A 6 -10.03 9.38 -38.96
CA HIS A 6 -10.46 9.97 -37.69
C HIS A 6 -9.57 11.15 -37.31
N LEU A 7 -8.26 10.99 -37.38
CA LEU A 7 -7.32 12.04 -37.01
C LEU A 7 -7.42 13.25 -37.95
N GLU A 8 -7.51 13.03 -39.26
CA GLU A 8 -7.73 14.09 -40.24
C GLU A 8 -9.03 14.86 -39.98
N LEU A 9 -10.13 14.14 -39.68
CA LEU A 9 -11.40 14.77 -39.37
C LEU A 9 -11.30 15.66 -38.13
N PHE A 10 -10.76 15.13 -37.02
CA PHE A 10 -10.66 15.88 -35.77
C PHE A 10 -9.61 17.01 -35.84
N ALA A 11 -8.53 16.83 -36.61
CA ALA A 11 -7.57 17.90 -36.90
C ALA A 11 -8.23 19.05 -37.67
N ALA A 12 -9.03 18.75 -38.69
CA ALA A 12 -9.75 19.77 -39.44
C ALA A 12 -10.78 20.51 -38.57
N ILE A 13 -11.50 19.80 -37.70
CA ILE A 13 -12.44 20.40 -36.74
C ILE A 13 -11.71 21.33 -35.77
N LYS A 14 -10.50 20.97 -35.34
CA LYS A 14 -9.67 21.79 -34.44
C LYS A 14 -8.90 22.91 -35.15
N GLY A 15 -9.08 23.09 -36.46
CA GLY A 15 -8.51 24.22 -37.21
C GLY A 15 -7.08 24.01 -37.69
N VAL A 16 -6.58 22.77 -37.75
CA VAL A 16 -5.28 22.47 -38.37
C VAL A 16 -5.35 22.77 -39.87
N THR A 17 -4.36 23.49 -40.40
CA THR A 17 -4.33 23.87 -41.82
C THR A 17 -4.17 22.64 -42.70
N ARG A 18 -4.66 22.70 -43.95
CA ARG A 18 -4.46 21.59 -44.92
C ARG A 18 -2.99 21.34 -45.24
N VAL A 19 -2.13 22.35 -45.07
CA VAL A 19 -0.69 22.23 -45.33
C VAL A 19 -0.01 21.40 -44.23
N ASP A 20 -0.43 21.60 -42.98
CA ASP A 20 0.16 20.93 -41.82
C ASP A 20 -0.55 19.60 -41.48
N MET A 21 -1.71 19.34 -42.09
CA MET A 21 -2.59 18.20 -41.78
C MET A 21 -1.83 16.86 -41.76
N ASP A 22 -1.16 16.52 -42.86
CA ASP A 22 -0.45 15.25 -42.98
C ASP A 22 0.69 15.13 -41.96
N ALA A 23 1.41 16.23 -41.70
CA ALA A 23 2.49 16.25 -40.73
C ALA A 23 1.98 16.01 -39.31
N VAL A 24 0.93 16.74 -38.90
CA VAL A 24 0.33 16.62 -37.56
C VAL A 24 -0.31 15.24 -37.36
N VAL A 25 -1.01 14.73 -38.36
CA VAL A 25 -1.64 13.40 -38.29
C VAL A 25 -0.57 12.32 -38.19
N MET A 26 0.48 12.38 -39.01
CA MET A 26 1.55 11.39 -38.98
C MET A 26 2.34 11.43 -37.67
N GLU A 27 2.62 12.63 -37.14
CA GLU A 27 3.24 12.81 -35.84
C GLU A 27 2.44 12.10 -34.74
N LYS A 28 1.11 12.29 -34.69
CA LYS A 28 0.27 11.64 -33.67
C LYS A 28 0.12 10.13 -33.87
N ILE A 29 0.11 9.64 -35.10
CA ILE A 29 0.14 8.19 -35.40
C ILE A 29 1.43 7.57 -34.87
N GLN A 30 2.58 8.22 -35.07
CA GLN A 30 3.87 7.74 -34.57
C GLN A 30 3.96 7.85 -33.05
N GLN A 31 3.57 9.00 -32.48
CA GLN A 31 3.62 9.26 -31.04
C GLN A 31 2.86 8.20 -30.23
N LEU A 32 1.73 7.72 -30.75
CA LEU A 32 0.90 6.72 -30.07
C LEU A 32 1.09 5.28 -30.59
N ASN A 33 2.12 5.06 -31.42
CA ASN A 33 2.45 3.75 -32.00
C ASN A 33 1.24 3.08 -32.69
N LEU A 34 0.59 3.83 -33.58
CA LEU A 34 -0.60 3.40 -34.34
C LEU A 34 -0.32 3.16 -35.83
N ALA A 35 0.94 3.21 -36.26
CA ALA A 35 1.33 3.08 -37.68
C ALA A 35 0.80 1.80 -38.33
N ASP A 36 0.94 0.64 -37.67
CA ASP A 36 0.44 -0.67 -38.15
C ASP A 36 -1.09 -0.75 -38.27
N PHE A 37 -1.79 0.25 -37.74
CA PHE A 37 -3.24 0.33 -37.67
C PHE A 37 -3.81 1.53 -38.45
N GLU A 38 -2.96 2.33 -39.13
CA GLU A 38 -3.32 3.57 -39.83
C GLU A 38 -4.55 3.40 -40.74
N HIS A 39 -4.53 2.35 -41.58
CA HIS A 39 -5.58 2.08 -42.55
C HIS A 39 -6.65 1.09 -42.05
N LYS A 40 -6.58 0.68 -40.79
CA LYS A 40 -7.60 -0.22 -40.20
C LYS A 40 -8.80 0.58 -39.71
N LEU A 41 -9.98 -0.03 -39.79
CA LEU A 41 -11.21 0.57 -39.28
C LEU A 41 -11.15 0.67 -37.74
N ALA A 42 -11.50 1.83 -37.19
CA ALA A 42 -11.44 2.07 -35.74
C ALA A 42 -12.29 1.06 -34.94
N GLY A 43 -13.41 0.59 -35.51
CA GLY A 43 -14.26 -0.44 -34.89
C GLY A 43 -13.55 -1.78 -34.67
N SER A 44 -12.58 -2.12 -35.52
CA SER A 44 -11.81 -3.38 -35.48
C SER A 44 -10.59 -3.34 -34.56
N LEU A 45 -10.27 -2.17 -33.99
CA LEU A 45 -9.15 -2.01 -33.05
C LEU A 45 -9.45 -2.70 -31.71
N SER A 46 -8.39 -3.18 -31.06
CA SER A 46 -8.45 -3.61 -29.66
C SER A 46 -8.84 -2.43 -28.74
N GLY A 47 -9.34 -2.73 -27.54
CA GLY A 47 -9.73 -1.70 -26.57
C GLY A 47 -8.60 -0.70 -26.29
N GLY A 48 -7.37 -1.18 -26.08
CA GLY A 48 -6.20 -0.33 -25.87
C GLY A 48 -5.85 0.54 -27.07
N ASN A 49 -5.96 0.04 -28.30
CA ASN A 49 -5.70 0.84 -29.50
C ASN A 49 -6.81 1.87 -29.77
N LYS A 50 -8.07 1.56 -29.42
CA LYS A 50 -9.17 2.55 -29.42
C LYS A 50 -8.88 3.68 -28.43
N ARG A 51 -8.33 3.33 -27.27
CA ARG A 51 -7.95 4.30 -26.24
C ARG A 51 -6.79 5.18 -26.68
N LYS A 52 -5.75 4.60 -27.30
CA LYS A 52 -4.68 5.33 -27.97
C LYS A 52 -5.22 6.29 -29.02
N LEU A 53 -6.13 5.84 -29.89
CA LEU A 53 -6.77 6.72 -30.88
C LEU A 53 -7.55 7.86 -30.21
N SER A 54 -8.28 7.59 -29.12
CA SER A 54 -9.00 8.61 -28.36
C SER A 54 -8.07 9.67 -27.78
N VAL A 55 -6.92 9.26 -27.23
CA VAL A 55 -5.91 10.19 -26.72
C VAL A 55 -5.25 10.96 -27.87
N ALA A 56 -4.96 10.32 -29.00
CA ALA A 56 -4.44 10.99 -30.20
C ALA A 56 -5.36 12.15 -30.64
N ILE A 57 -6.66 11.89 -30.68
CA ILE A 57 -7.68 12.89 -31.01
C ILE A 57 -7.69 14.03 -29.99
N ALA A 58 -7.53 13.72 -28.70
CA ALA A 58 -7.49 14.74 -27.65
C ALA A 58 -6.25 15.65 -27.78
N LEU A 59 -5.09 15.07 -28.11
CA LEU A 59 -3.81 15.77 -28.25
C LEU A 59 -3.63 16.52 -29.58
N ILE A 60 -4.40 16.18 -30.61
CA ILE A 60 -4.22 16.77 -31.94
C ILE A 60 -4.48 18.29 -31.91
N GLY A 61 -3.63 19.05 -32.59
CA GLY A 61 -3.68 20.52 -32.63
C GLY A 61 -3.14 21.23 -31.39
N SER A 62 -2.41 20.53 -30.51
CA SER A 62 -1.76 21.07 -29.30
C SER A 62 -2.63 22.07 -28.50
N PRO A 63 -3.84 21.66 -28.06
CA PRO A 63 -4.72 22.56 -27.32
C PRO A 63 -4.09 22.94 -25.97
N PRO A 64 -4.33 24.17 -25.45
CA PRO A 64 -3.72 24.63 -24.20
C PRO A 64 -4.25 23.88 -22.96
N ILE A 65 -5.45 23.28 -23.06
CA ILE A 65 -6.06 22.48 -21.99
C ILE A 65 -6.63 21.20 -22.61
N ILE A 66 -6.32 20.05 -21.99
CA ILE A 66 -6.77 18.72 -22.41
C ILE A 66 -7.47 18.05 -21.23
N PHE A 67 -8.63 17.46 -21.48
CA PHE A 67 -9.36 16.65 -20.50
C PHE A 67 -9.29 15.17 -20.92
N LEU A 68 -8.85 14.32 -20.01
CA LEU A 68 -8.74 12.87 -20.23
C LEU A 68 -9.52 12.11 -19.15
N ASP A 69 -10.59 11.44 -19.54
CA ASP A 69 -11.42 10.69 -18.59
C ASP A 69 -11.11 9.20 -18.60
N GLU A 70 -10.36 8.71 -17.60
CA GLU A 70 -9.88 7.31 -17.47
C GLU A 70 -8.97 6.88 -18.64
N PRO A 71 -7.88 7.61 -18.95
CA PRO A 71 -7.04 7.43 -20.14
C PRO A 71 -6.44 6.04 -20.30
N SER A 72 -6.13 5.32 -19.22
CA SER A 72 -5.49 4.01 -19.27
C SER A 72 -6.39 2.82 -18.86
N MET A 73 -7.68 3.06 -18.59
CA MET A 73 -8.61 2.02 -18.15
C MET A 73 -8.76 0.91 -19.20
N GLY A 74 -8.66 -0.34 -18.75
CA GLY A 74 -8.80 -1.53 -19.62
C GLY A 74 -7.60 -1.80 -20.53
N MET A 75 -6.47 -1.14 -20.31
CA MET A 75 -5.21 -1.41 -21.01
C MET A 75 -4.34 -2.39 -20.23
N ASP A 76 -3.61 -3.25 -20.94
CA ASP A 76 -2.58 -4.10 -20.33
C ASP A 76 -1.45 -3.25 -19.71
N PRO A 77 -0.67 -3.79 -18.76
CA PRO A 77 0.35 -3.01 -18.05
C PRO A 77 1.37 -2.31 -18.96
N VAL A 78 1.77 -2.95 -20.06
CA VAL A 78 2.76 -2.39 -20.99
C VAL A 78 2.15 -1.23 -21.77
N SER A 79 0.95 -1.41 -22.33
CA SER A 79 0.26 -0.35 -23.07
C SER A 79 -0.12 0.84 -22.18
N ARG A 80 -0.43 0.60 -20.90
CA ARG A 80 -0.71 1.66 -19.92
C ARG A 80 0.52 2.50 -19.62
N ARG A 81 1.67 1.86 -19.34
CA ARG A 81 2.95 2.58 -19.14
C ARG A 81 3.33 3.42 -20.36
N PHE A 82 3.18 2.85 -21.56
CA PHE A 82 3.36 3.62 -22.80
C PHE A 82 2.42 4.83 -22.91
N MET A 83 1.15 4.68 -22.53
CA MET A 83 0.21 5.82 -22.50
C MET A 83 0.67 6.91 -21.53
N TRP A 84 1.16 6.50 -20.35
CA TRP A 84 1.67 7.42 -19.34
C TRP A 84 2.87 8.21 -19.86
N ASP A 85 3.82 7.54 -20.52
CA ASP A 85 4.98 8.20 -21.13
C ASP A 85 4.55 9.27 -22.15
N VAL A 86 3.56 8.97 -23.00
CA VAL A 86 3.03 9.93 -23.98
C VAL A 86 2.37 11.15 -23.32
N ILE A 87 1.58 10.92 -22.26
CA ILE A 87 0.90 11.99 -21.51
C ILE A 87 1.93 12.84 -20.74
N ALA A 88 2.91 12.19 -20.11
CA ALA A 88 3.99 12.84 -19.37
C ALA A 88 4.85 13.69 -20.31
N ASP A 89 5.25 13.17 -21.46
CA ASP A 89 6.05 13.91 -22.44
C ASP A 89 5.31 15.13 -22.98
N THR A 90 4.00 14.99 -23.25
CA THR A 90 3.17 16.11 -23.75
C THR A 90 3.01 17.21 -22.70
N SER A 91 2.80 16.86 -21.43
CA SER A 91 2.61 17.83 -20.35
C SER A 91 3.91 18.44 -19.82
N THR A 92 4.96 17.65 -19.67
CA THR A 92 6.19 18.07 -18.95
C THR A 92 7.31 18.54 -19.87
N ARG A 93 7.51 17.89 -21.04
CA ARG A 93 8.59 18.25 -21.98
C ARG A 93 8.17 19.33 -22.95
N GLY A 94 6.92 19.27 -23.43
CA GLY A 94 6.34 20.31 -24.28
C GLY A 94 5.99 21.58 -23.51
N LYS A 95 5.45 21.48 -22.30
CA LYS A 95 4.82 22.58 -21.53
C LYS A 95 3.80 23.42 -22.34
N GLU A 96 3.31 22.89 -23.45
CA GLU A 96 2.37 23.57 -24.34
C GLU A 96 0.92 23.44 -23.85
N SER A 97 0.64 22.44 -23.00
CA SER A 97 -0.72 22.07 -22.61
C SER A 97 -0.83 21.68 -21.14
N THR A 98 -1.93 22.08 -20.50
CA THR A 98 -2.34 21.61 -19.17
C THR A 98 -3.29 20.42 -19.33
N ILE A 99 -2.95 19.28 -18.72
CA ILE A 99 -3.78 18.07 -18.77
C ILE A 99 -4.53 17.91 -17.45
N VAL A 100 -5.85 17.76 -17.53
CA VAL A 100 -6.72 17.38 -16.41
C VAL A 100 -7.17 15.95 -16.67
N LEU A 101 -6.79 15.03 -15.79
CA LEU A 101 -7.17 13.63 -15.89
C LEU A 101 -8.05 13.21 -14.72
N THR A 102 -9.03 12.36 -15.00
CA THR A 102 -9.79 11.61 -14.00
C THR A 102 -9.36 10.15 -14.06
N THR A 103 -9.10 9.57 -12.90
CA THR A 103 -8.69 8.17 -12.77
C THR A 103 -9.06 7.65 -11.40
N HIS A 104 -9.40 6.36 -11.35
CA HIS A 104 -9.52 5.57 -10.12
C HIS A 104 -8.20 4.91 -9.72
N SER A 105 -7.15 5.02 -10.53
CA SER A 105 -5.83 4.47 -10.23
C SER A 105 -4.97 5.49 -9.49
N MET A 106 -4.64 5.21 -8.24
CA MET A 106 -3.70 6.02 -7.47
C MET A 106 -2.29 5.98 -8.06
N GLU A 107 -1.88 4.84 -8.62
CA GLU A 107 -0.59 4.69 -9.31
C GLU A 107 -0.49 5.67 -10.49
N GLU A 108 -1.55 5.77 -11.32
CA GLU A 108 -1.61 6.73 -12.43
C GLU A 108 -1.51 8.18 -11.94
N CYS A 109 -2.18 8.49 -10.82
CA CYS A 109 -2.09 9.82 -10.22
C CYS A 109 -0.68 10.15 -9.72
N GLU A 110 0.00 9.20 -9.07
CA GLU A 110 1.33 9.43 -8.51
C GLU A 110 2.40 9.62 -9.60
N ASP A 111 2.28 8.90 -10.73
CA ASP A 111 3.24 8.99 -11.84
C ASP A 111 2.98 10.20 -12.75
N LEU A 112 1.73 10.55 -13.05
CA LEU A 112 1.41 11.58 -14.04
C LEU A 112 1.13 12.96 -13.44
N CYS A 113 0.57 13.04 -12.24
CA CYS A 113 -0.01 14.29 -11.75
C CYS A 113 0.97 15.10 -10.88
N SER A 114 1.16 16.37 -11.25
CA SER A 114 1.84 17.34 -10.37
C SER A 114 0.99 17.77 -9.17
N ARG A 115 -0.34 17.72 -9.32
CA ARG A 115 -1.33 17.98 -8.27
C ARG A 115 -2.48 16.99 -8.38
N VAL A 116 -2.92 16.49 -7.25
CA VAL A 116 -3.99 15.49 -7.13
C VAL A 116 -5.14 16.11 -6.35
N GLY A 117 -6.37 15.89 -6.84
CA GLY A 117 -7.59 16.19 -6.12
C GLY A 117 -8.36 14.91 -5.84
N ILE A 118 -8.74 14.67 -4.58
CA ILE A 118 -9.52 13.48 -4.22
C ILE A 118 -10.99 13.87 -4.09
N MET A 119 -11.83 13.20 -4.87
CA MET A 119 -13.28 13.39 -4.85
C MET A 119 -13.97 12.19 -4.20
N VAL A 120 -14.88 12.45 -3.26
CA VAL A 120 -15.67 11.44 -2.53
C VAL A 120 -17.09 11.98 -2.35
N GLY A 121 -18.10 11.16 -2.63
CA GLY A 121 -19.51 11.57 -2.55
C GLY A 121 -19.88 12.78 -3.42
N GLY A 122 -19.24 12.95 -4.57
CA GLY A 122 -19.44 14.10 -5.47
C GLY A 122 -18.86 15.43 -4.96
N ARG A 123 -18.03 15.40 -3.90
CA ARG A 123 -17.37 16.59 -3.33
C ARG A 123 -15.86 16.42 -3.35
N LEU A 124 -15.14 17.48 -3.71
CA LEU A 124 -13.68 17.50 -3.62
C LEU A 124 -13.26 17.60 -2.15
N ARG A 125 -12.66 16.54 -1.61
CA ARG A 125 -12.26 16.44 -0.19
C ARG A 125 -10.91 17.09 0.06
N CYS A 126 -9.96 16.90 -0.85
CA CYS A 126 -8.64 17.51 -0.75
C CYS A 126 -8.04 17.80 -2.13
N TYR A 127 -7.06 18.68 -2.14
CA TYR A 127 -6.30 19.08 -3.32
C TYR A 127 -4.89 19.51 -2.92
N GLY A 128 -3.88 19.05 -3.65
CA GLY A 128 -2.48 19.41 -3.39
C GLY A 128 -1.49 18.52 -4.15
N SER A 129 -0.20 18.70 -3.90
CA SER A 129 0.80 17.71 -4.35
C SER A 129 0.63 16.41 -3.56
N VAL A 130 1.09 15.29 -4.13
CA VAL A 130 1.10 13.99 -3.45
C VAL A 130 1.71 14.09 -2.05
N GLN A 131 2.87 14.76 -1.93
CA GLN A 131 3.54 14.94 -0.65
C GLN A 131 2.75 15.81 0.33
N HIS A 132 2.09 16.88 -0.15
CA HIS A 132 1.23 17.69 0.70
C HIS A 132 0.05 16.90 1.25
N LEU A 133 -0.57 16.07 0.41
CA LEU A 133 -1.69 15.22 0.82
C LEU A 133 -1.24 14.16 1.83
N LYS A 134 -0.10 13.50 1.58
CA LYS A 134 0.50 12.52 2.51
C LYS A 134 0.87 13.13 3.85
N SER A 135 1.40 14.36 3.87
CA SER A 135 1.73 15.06 5.10
C SER A 135 0.49 15.56 5.87
N ARG A 136 -0.53 16.05 5.16
CA ARG A 136 -1.72 16.66 5.79
C ARG A 136 -2.75 15.63 6.25
N PHE A 137 -2.92 14.55 5.49
CA PHE A 137 -3.97 13.56 5.72
C PHE A 137 -3.41 12.16 6.01
N GLY A 138 -2.10 11.96 5.93
CA GLY A 138 -1.48 10.72 6.37
C GLY A 138 -1.51 10.59 7.89
N ASP A 139 -1.78 9.37 8.37
CA ASP A 139 -1.84 9.06 9.80
C ASP A 139 -0.48 8.57 10.34
N GLY A 140 0.62 9.08 9.81
CA GLY A 140 1.98 8.66 10.16
C GLY A 140 2.55 7.51 9.32
N LEU A 141 3.47 6.73 9.91
CA LEU A 141 4.25 5.67 9.27
C LEU A 141 3.67 4.27 9.55
N VAL A 142 3.85 3.36 8.61
CA VAL A 142 3.62 1.92 8.79
C VAL A 142 4.99 1.24 8.83
N PHE A 143 5.21 0.44 9.86
CA PHE A 143 6.43 -0.32 10.08
C PHE A 143 6.09 -1.81 10.11
N ASP A 144 6.58 -2.53 9.11
CA ASP A 144 6.45 -3.98 8.97
C ASP A 144 7.78 -4.62 9.35
N THR A 145 7.75 -5.69 10.14
CA THR A 145 8.95 -6.41 10.54
C THR A 145 8.71 -7.91 10.60
N LYS A 146 9.74 -8.69 10.32
CA LYS A 146 9.82 -10.11 10.68
C LYS A 146 11.05 -10.40 11.50
N PHE A 147 10.88 -11.21 12.53
CA PHE A 147 11.97 -11.71 13.35
C PHE A 147 12.66 -12.91 12.71
N ASP A 148 13.91 -13.14 13.08
CA ASP A 148 14.59 -14.41 12.82
C ASP A 148 13.92 -15.52 13.62
N ALA A 149 13.94 -16.73 13.06
CA ALA A 149 13.60 -17.92 13.81
C ALA A 149 14.58 -18.08 14.98
N VAL A 150 14.11 -18.68 16.08
CA VAL A 150 14.97 -18.99 17.22
C VAL A 150 16.07 -19.94 16.76
N ALA A 151 17.33 -19.58 17.01
CA ALA A 151 18.46 -20.41 16.61
C ALA A 151 18.46 -21.71 17.41
N ALA A 152 18.88 -22.83 16.79
CA ALA A 152 18.86 -24.13 17.45
C ALA A 152 19.69 -24.14 18.75
N ASP A 153 20.85 -23.48 18.76
CA ASP A 153 21.71 -23.39 19.94
C ASP A 153 21.12 -22.50 21.05
N GLU A 154 20.37 -21.45 20.69
CA GLU A 154 19.60 -20.63 21.62
C GLU A 154 18.47 -21.46 22.25
N LEU A 155 17.75 -22.21 21.41
CA LEU A 155 16.65 -23.07 21.85
C LEU A 155 17.13 -24.18 22.79
N ASP A 156 18.23 -24.87 22.46
CA ASP A 156 18.82 -25.92 23.29
C ASP A 156 19.23 -25.39 24.67
N ARG A 157 19.83 -24.19 24.72
CA ARG A 157 20.18 -23.51 25.98
C ARG A 157 18.93 -23.17 26.81
N LEU A 158 17.87 -22.70 26.16
CA LEU A 158 16.61 -22.35 26.84
C LEU A 158 15.90 -23.60 27.36
N LEU A 159 15.89 -24.68 26.59
CA LEU A 159 15.36 -25.97 27.02
C LEU A 159 16.10 -26.48 28.25
N GLY A 160 17.44 -26.47 28.23
CA GLY A 160 18.25 -26.85 29.39
C GLY A 160 18.01 -25.96 30.61
N LYS A 161 17.78 -24.66 30.42
CA LYS A 161 17.51 -23.71 31.51
C LYS A 161 16.11 -23.90 32.13
N VAL A 162 15.08 -24.09 31.30
CA VAL A 162 13.66 -24.07 31.73
C VAL A 162 13.15 -25.47 32.09
N PHE A 163 13.68 -26.51 31.44
CA PHE A 163 13.27 -27.90 31.61
C PHE A 163 14.34 -28.78 32.28
N GLY A 164 15.63 -28.38 32.25
CA GLY A 164 16.71 -29.22 32.77
C GLY A 164 16.83 -30.53 32.00
N ASP A 165 17.00 -31.64 32.71
CA ASP A 165 16.89 -33.01 32.16
C ASP A 165 15.44 -33.54 32.13
N GLY A 166 14.46 -32.67 32.40
CA GLY A 166 13.05 -33.01 32.63
C GLY A 166 12.19 -33.14 31.36
N ASP A 167 10.87 -33.13 31.58
CA ASP A 167 9.84 -33.43 30.57
C ASP A 167 9.95 -32.61 29.29
N ALA A 168 9.84 -33.29 28.14
CA ALA A 168 9.80 -32.69 26.80
C ALA A 168 8.50 -31.91 26.51
N PHE A 169 7.64 -31.73 27.52
CA PHE A 169 6.30 -31.18 27.39
C PHE A 169 5.95 -30.25 28.56
N VAL A 170 5.04 -29.31 28.29
CA VAL A 170 4.43 -28.40 29.27
C VAL A 170 2.96 -28.77 29.40
N THR A 171 2.50 -29.01 30.63
CA THR A 171 1.06 -29.17 30.93
C THR A 171 0.46 -27.87 31.45
N ALA A 172 -0.87 -27.80 31.55
CA ALA A 172 -1.55 -26.63 32.12
C ALA A 172 -1.15 -26.35 33.58
N ALA A 173 -0.78 -27.38 34.36
CA ALA A 173 -0.35 -27.23 35.75
C ALA A 173 1.06 -26.62 35.85
N ASP A 174 1.93 -26.92 34.88
CA ASP A 174 3.34 -26.48 34.90
C ASP A 174 3.53 -25.11 34.24
N LEU A 175 2.52 -24.59 33.53
CA LEU A 175 2.62 -23.40 32.68
C LEU A 175 3.19 -22.19 33.43
N GLU A 176 2.66 -21.88 34.61
CA GLU A 176 3.12 -20.74 35.43
C GLU A 176 4.57 -20.91 35.89
N ASP A 177 4.94 -22.12 36.31
CA ASP A 177 6.29 -22.41 36.78
C ASP A 177 7.30 -22.37 35.64
N LYS A 178 6.94 -22.89 34.46
CA LYS A 178 7.79 -22.83 33.25
C LYS A 178 7.92 -21.40 32.72
N SER A 179 6.86 -20.61 32.73
CA SER A 179 6.91 -19.18 32.38
C SER A 179 7.79 -18.38 33.36
N ARG A 180 7.70 -18.67 34.67
CA ARG A 180 8.59 -18.09 35.68
C ARG A 180 10.05 -18.48 35.47
N ALA A 181 10.32 -19.74 35.15
CA ALA A 181 11.68 -20.23 34.87
C ALA A 181 12.27 -19.62 33.58
N PHE A 182 11.43 -19.33 32.58
CA PHE A 182 11.82 -18.59 31.39
C PHE A 182 12.25 -17.15 31.75
N GLY A 183 11.44 -16.48 32.59
CA GLY A 183 11.73 -15.15 33.12
C GLY A 183 10.57 -14.17 33.08
N ASP A 184 9.39 -14.58 32.61
CA ASP A 184 8.18 -13.74 32.56
C ASP A 184 6.95 -14.61 32.92
N ILE A 185 6.40 -14.38 34.11
CA ILE A 185 5.23 -15.11 34.62
C ILE A 185 3.96 -14.78 33.83
N GLU A 186 3.87 -13.61 33.19
CA GLU A 186 2.70 -13.21 32.42
C GLU A 186 2.54 -14.00 31.13
N LEU A 187 3.60 -14.65 30.64
CA LEU A 187 3.54 -15.51 29.45
C LEU A 187 2.51 -16.64 29.61
N ALA A 188 2.35 -17.17 30.82
CA ALA A 188 1.35 -18.20 31.11
C ALA A 188 -0.07 -17.68 30.82
N ALA A 189 -0.40 -16.48 31.28
CA ALA A 189 -1.71 -15.86 31.05
C ALA A 189 -1.96 -15.50 29.57
N ARG A 190 -0.90 -15.32 28.78
CA ARG A 190 -0.98 -15.01 27.34
C ARG A 190 -1.21 -16.26 26.48
N ILE A 191 -1.09 -17.48 27.02
CA ILE A 191 -1.51 -18.71 26.34
C ILE A 191 -3.02 -18.86 26.51
N ALA A 192 -3.76 -18.14 25.68
CA ALA A 192 -5.22 -18.10 25.69
C ALA A 192 -5.79 -18.08 24.27
N ALA A 193 -7.00 -18.61 24.08
CA ALA A 193 -7.69 -18.62 22.79
C ALA A 193 -7.89 -17.21 22.19
N SER A 194 -7.95 -16.17 23.03
CA SER A 194 -8.08 -14.77 22.61
C SER A 194 -6.75 -14.08 22.27
N HIS A 195 -5.60 -14.72 22.54
CA HIS A 195 -4.29 -14.10 22.32
C HIS A 195 -3.81 -14.30 20.88
N PRO A 196 -3.30 -13.25 20.19
CA PRO A 196 -2.99 -13.30 18.74
C PRO A 196 -2.04 -14.42 18.30
N THR A 197 -1.07 -14.78 19.14
CA THR A 197 -0.07 -15.82 18.88
C THR A 197 -0.21 -17.01 19.84
N GLY A 198 -0.79 -16.76 21.02
CA GLY A 198 -0.90 -17.73 22.11
C GLY A 198 -2.02 -18.75 21.90
N PHE A 199 -2.99 -18.42 21.03
CA PHE A 199 -4.11 -19.31 20.73
C PHE A 199 -3.66 -20.68 20.21
N SER A 200 -2.57 -20.74 19.45
CA SER A 200 -2.03 -22.01 18.90
C SER A 200 -1.58 -22.96 20.00
N LEU A 201 -0.92 -22.43 21.04
CA LEU A 201 -0.48 -23.21 22.20
C LEU A 201 -1.67 -23.56 23.11
N ALA A 202 -2.62 -22.64 23.29
CA ALA A 202 -3.83 -22.89 24.06
C ALA A 202 -4.67 -24.02 23.44
N ALA A 203 -4.83 -24.01 22.11
CA ALA A 203 -5.53 -25.07 21.39
C ALA A 203 -4.82 -26.43 21.50
N ALA A 204 -3.48 -26.44 21.55
CA ALA A 204 -2.71 -27.67 21.78
C ALA A 204 -2.93 -28.21 23.20
N LEU A 205 -2.97 -27.35 24.22
CA LEU A 205 -3.32 -27.76 25.59
C LEU A 205 -4.74 -28.31 25.68
N GLU A 206 -5.71 -27.67 25.05
CA GLU A 206 -7.11 -28.12 25.07
C GLU A 206 -7.30 -29.48 24.39
N ARG A 207 -6.61 -29.70 23.26
CA ARG A 207 -6.75 -30.93 22.46
C ARG A 207 -5.95 -32.10 23.02
N ASP A 208 -4.68 -31.86 23.33
CA ASP A 208 -3.70 -32.91 23.62
C ASP A 208 -3.32 -32.96 25.12
N GLY A 209 -3.67 -31.94 25.89
CA GLY A 209 -3.29 -31.80 27.31
C GLY A 209 -1.85 -31.35 27.52
N LEU A 210 -1.08 -31.16 26.45
CA LEU A 210 0.36 -30.93 26.48
C LEU A 210 0.85 -30.06 25.31
N ILE A 211 1.87 -29.25 25.56
CA ILE A 211 2.61 -28.48 24.56
C ILE A 211 4.04 -29.02 24.50
N ARG A 212 4.62 -29.16 23.31
CA ARG A 212 6.06 -29.49 23.17
C ARG A 212 6.94 -28.37 23.75
N ALA A 213 7.94 -28.74 24.56
CA ALA A 213 8.84 -27.78 25.19
C ALA A 213 9.51 -26.83 24.17
N GLU A 214 9.92 -27.34 23.01
CA GLU A 214 10.46 -26.54 21.90
C GLU A 214 9.49 -25.45 21.43
N ALA A 215 8.21 -25.81 21.24
CA ALA A 215 7.19 -24.89 20.77
C ALA A 215 6.87 -23.82 21.83
N PHE A 216 6.86 -24.21 23.12
CA PHE A 216 6.69 -23.27 24.22
C PHE A 216 7.87 -22.28 24.31
N CYS A 217 9.12 -22.78 24.30
CA CYS A 217 10.31 -21.92 24.37
C CYS A 217 10.41 -21.00 23.16
N ALA A 218 10.18 -21.51 21.94
CA ALA A 218 10.21 -20.69 20.73
C ALA A 218 9.18 -19.55 20.80
N TRP A 219 7.94 -19.87 21.19
CA TRP A 219 6.90 -18.86 21.36
C TRP A 219 7.25 -17.84 22.45
N CYS A 220 7.81 -18.26 23.59
CA CYS A 220 8.23 -17.34 24.65
C CYS A 220 9.29 -16.33 24.16
N VAL A 221 10.25 -16.78 23.34
CA VAL A 221 11.26 -15.92 22.72
C VAL A 221 10.61 -14.92 21.75
N GLU A 222 9.71 -15.38 20.89
CA GLU A 222 8.97 -14.52 19.95
C GLU A 222 8.14 -13.45 20.68
N GLU A 223 7.45 -13.83 21.77
CA GLU A 223 6.71 -12.89 22.62
C GLU A 223 7.62 -11.84 23.25
N THR A 224 8.79 -12.26 23.72
CA THR A 224 9.77 -11.36 24.34
C THR A 224 10.31 -10.36 23.32
N ARG A 225 10.74 -10.83 22.14
CA ARG A 225 11.23 -9.97 21.04
C ARG A 225 10.17 -8.95 20.61
N PHE A 226 8.91 -9.37 20.49
CA PHE A 226 7.81 -8.47 20.18
C PHE A 226 7.61 -7.38 21.24
N ASN A 227 7.59 -7.77 22.52
CA ASN A 227 7.37 -6.83 23.62
C ASN A 227 8.53 -5.83 23.75
N GLU A 228 9.77 -6.29 23.56
CA GLU A 228 10.95 -5.42 23.52
C GLU A 228 10.85 -4.43 22.37
N LEU A 229 10.58 -4.90 21.15
CA LEU A 229 10.39 -4.02 19.98
C LEU A 229 9.30 -2.98 20.22
N LYS A 230 8.13 -3.43 20.71
CA LYS A 230 7.02 -2.54 21.03
C LYS A 230 7.45 -1.52 22.08
N GLY A 231 8.19 -1.93 23.11
CA GLY A 231 8.75 -1.06 24.14
C GLY A 231 9.68 0.01 23.56
N PHE A 232 10.62 -0.37 22.69
CA PHE A 232 11.51 0.57 22.00
C PHE A 232 10.74 1.59 21.16
N LEU A 233 9.75 1.13 20.38
CA LEU A 233 8.92 2.02 19.58
C LEU A 233 8.12 2.99 20.46
N GLN A 234 7.49 2.49 21.53
CA GLN A 234 6.70 3.31 22.45
C GLN A 234 7.57 4.32 23.21
N GLN A 235 8.80 3.95 23.56
CA GLN A 235 9.76 4.86 24.18
C GLN A 235 10.23 5.95 23.21
N ALA A 236 10.46 5.60 21.94
CA ALA A 236 10.96 6.53 20.95
C ALA A 236 9.88 7.50 20.42
N PHE A 237 8.66 7.02 20.24
CA PHE A 237 7.58 7.76 19.55
C PHE A 237 6.38 8.09 20.43
N GLY A 238 6.29 7.54 21.64
CA GLY A 238 5.17 7.74 22.55
C GLY A 238 4.20 6.56 22.55
N ALA A 239 3.77 6.13 23.74
CA ALA A 239 2.93 4.94 23.89
C ALA A 239 1.56 5.04 23.22
N GLY A 240 0.99 6.25 23.12
CA GLY A 240 -0.30 6.50 22.46
C GLY A 240 -0.22 6.58 20.93
N ASP A 241 0.98 6.76 20.38
CA ASP A 241 1.20 6.95 18.95
C ASP A 241 1.62 5.66 18.24
N VAL A 242 2.00 4.62 19.00
CA VAL A 242 2.36 3.30 18.45
C VAL A 242 1.18 2.33 18.61
N VAL A 243 0.57 1.96 17.49
CA VAL A 243 -0.55 1.03 17.42
C VAL A 243 -0.11 -0.24 16.70
N VAL A 244 -0.43 -1.40 17.27
CA VAL A 244 -0.23 -2.70 16.60
C VAL A 244 -1.40 -2.91 15.65
N LEU A 245 -1.14 -3.00 14.34
CA LEU A 245 -2.17 -3.27 13.34
C LEU A 245 -2.32 -4.77 13.08
N GLU A 246 -1.20 -5.49 13.06
CA GLU A 246 -1.17 -6.91 12.73
C GLU A 246 -0.08 -7.63 13.52
N ARG A 247 -0.38 -8.85 13.95
CA ARG A 247 0.54 -9.70 14.69
C ARG A 247 0.23 -11.16 14.36
N GLN A 248 1.16 -11.83 13.69
CA GLN A 248 1.04 -13.24 13.31
C GLN A 248 2.41 -13.90 13.28
N SER A 249 2.63 -14.88 14.17
CA SER A 249 3.89 -15.62 14.28
C SER A 249 5.10 -14.67 14.37
N ASP A 250 6.03 -14.74 13.41
CA ASP A 250 7.24 -13.93 13.32
C ASP A 250 7.00 -12.54 12.71
N PHE A 251 5.81 -12.26 12.16
CA PHE A 251 5.47 -11.00 11.49
C PHE A 251 4.66 -10.06 12.39
N CYS A 252 5.06 -8.79 12.39
CA CYS A 252 4.35 -7.72 13.09
C CYS A 252 4.26 -6.46 12.22
N ARG A 253 3.12 -5.78 12.29
CA ARG A 253 2.87 -4.49 11.65
C ARG A 253 2.45 -3.47 12.70
N PHE A 254 3.17 -2.36 12.73
CA PHE A 254 2.91 -1.22 13.59
C PHE A 254 2.49 0.00 12.77
N LYS A 255 1.55 0.78 13.28
CA LYS A 255 1.30 2.16 12.88
C LYS A 255 1.96 3.07 13.91
N VAL A 256 2.76 4.01 13.43
CA VAL A 256 3.36 5.06 14.27
C VAL A 256 2.81 6.40 13.81
N ARG A 257 1.92 6.96 14.62
CA ARG A 257 1.23 8.23 14.38
C ARG A 257 2.14 9.43 14.65
N GLY A 258 1.70 10.58 14.14
CA GLY A 258 2.42 11.85 14.29
C GLY A 258 3.39 12.15 13.14
N ASP A 259 4.04 13.32 13.22
CA ASP A 259 5.01 13.81 12.23
C ASP A 259 6.38 13.14 12.42
N VAL A 260 6.42 11.83 12.21
CA VAL A 260 7.64 11.03 12.31
C VAL A 260 8.35 10.99 10.96
N LYS A 261 9.58 11.50 10.93
CA LYS A 261 10.45 11.40 9.75
C LYS A 261 10.88 9.95 9.54
N LEU A 262 10.81 9.49 8.28
CA LEU A 262 11.32 8.18 7.87
C LEU A 262 12.74 7.93 8.36
N SER A 263 13.64 8.93 8.23
CA SER A 263 15.04 8.80 8.66
C SER A 263 15.19 8.49 10.14
N ARG A 264 14.32 9.04 11.00
CA ARG A 264 14.33 8.76 12.45
C ARG A 264 13.89 7.33 12.74
N MET A 265 12.89 6.83 12.02
CA MET A 265 12.45 5.43 12.12
C MET A 265 13.55 4.47 11.67
N PHE A 266 14.15 4.72 10.51
CA PHE A 266 15.24 3.89 10.00
C PHE A 266 16.44 3.86 10.96
N ALA A 267 16.85 5.01 11.49
CA ALA A 267 17.96 5.07 12.46
C ALA A 267 17.65 4.23 13.72
N LEU A 268 16.46 4.39 14.29
CA LEU A 268 16.06 3.61 15.48
C LEU A 268 16.06 2.11 15.18
N VAL A 269 15.46 1.69 14.07
CA VAL A 269 15.35 0.26 13.73
C VAL A 269 16.73 -0.34 13.47
N GLU A 270 17.62 0.36 12.77
CA GLU A 270 18.99 -0.13 12.55
C GLU A 270 19.80 -0.25 13.84
N ASP A 271 19.60 0.64 14.82
CA ASP A 271 20.27 0.57 16.12
C ASP A 271 19.84 -0.67 16.95
N ILE A 272 18.58 -1.12 16.81
CA ILE A 272 18.02 -2.24 17.57
C ILE A 272 17.94 -3.56 16.79
N LYS A 273 18.21 -3.52 15.48
CA LYS A 273 17.99 -4.64 14.54
C LYS A 273 18.67 -5.94 14.99
N SER A 274 19.94 -5.85 15.37
CA SER A 274 20.75 -6.98 15.80
C SER A 274 20.32 -7.51 17.17
N THR A 275 19.98 -6.62 18.10
CA THR A 275 19.56 -6.99 19.46
C THR A 275 18.21 -7.71 19.47
N ILE A 276 17.28 -7.28 18.63
CA ILE A 276 15.91 -7.82 18.59
C ILE A 276 15.78 -8.99 17.59
N HIS A 277 16.85 -9.31 16.85
CA HIS A 277 16.85 -10.34 15.81
C HIS A 277 15.83 -10.05 14.70
N ILE A 278 15.84 -8.82 14.16
CA ILE A 278 15.01 -8.45 13.02
C ILE A 278 15.67 -8.97 11.73
N ARG A 279 15.01 -9.93 11.06
CA ARG A 279 15.44 -10.50 9.79
C ARG A 279 15.23 -9.52 8.64
N GLU A 280 14.01 -9.01 8.55
CA GLU A 280 13.59 -8.06 7.51
C GLU A 280 12.62 -7.03 8.07
N TYR A 281 12.65 -5.84 7.50
CA TYR A 281 11.69 -4.81 7.82
C TYR A 281 11.44 -3.87 6.64
N SER A 282 10.31 -3.19 6.67
CA SER A 282 10.01 -2.08 5.78
C SER A 282 9.32 -0.95 6.53
N VAL A 283 9.62 0.29 6.13
CA VAL A 283 8.96 1.48 6.66
C VAL A 283 8.35 2.22 5.48
N SER A 284 7.05 2.48 5.55
CA SER A 284 6.32 3.21 4.51
C SER A 284 5.49 4.35 5.10
N GLN A 285 5.32 5.41 4.32
CA GLN A 285 4.35 6.46 4.64
C GLN A 285 2.95 6.01 4.24
N THR A 286 1.94 6.66 4.81
CA THR A 286 0.55 6.47 4.38
C THR A 286 0.44 6.73 2.87
N THR A 287 -0.13 5.78 2.13
CA THR A 287 -0.29 5.89 0.66
C THR A 287 -1.46 6.79 0.30
N LEU A 288 -1.50 7.30 -0.95
CA LEU A 288 -2.69 8.02 -1.42
C LEU A 288 -3.95 7.16 -1.39
N GLU A 289 -3.81 5.87 -1.66
CA GLU A 289 -4.91 4.90 -1.60
C GLU A 289 -5.46 4.77 -0.18
N GLN A 290 -4.60 4.70 0.83
CA GLN A 290 -5.03 4.71 2.24
C GLN A 290 -5.74 6.00 2.63
N ILE A 291 -5.26 7.15 2.16
CA ILE A 291 -5.92 8.45 2.38
C ILE A 291 -7.30 8.48 1.72
N PHE A 292 -7.40 7.99 0.48
CA PHE A 292 -8.66 7.88 -0.23
C PHE A 292 -9.66 6.98 0.51
N ASN A 293 -9.22 5.79 0.93
CA ASN A 293 -10.06 4.83 1.66
C ASN A 293 -10.54 5.42 3.00
N SER A 294 -9.70 6.20 3.68
CA SER A 294 -10.09 6.90 4.91
C SER A 294 -11.18 7.96 4.66
N PHE A 295 -11.14 8.69 3.54
CA PHE A 295 -12.22 9.61 3.18
C PHE A 295 -13.49 8.87 2.77
N ALA A 296 -13.36 7.74 2.07
CA ALA A 296 -14.50 6.93 1.65
C ALA A 296 -15.25 6.34 2.85
N SER A 297 -14.55 5.81 3.87
CA SER A 297 -15.18 5.25 5.07
C SER A 297 -15.94 6.30 5.90
N GLN A 298 -15.42 7.54 5.98
CA GLN A 298 -16.12 8.65 6.65
C GLN A 298 -17.45 9.02 5.97
N GLN A 299 -17.56 8.81 4.65
CA GLN A 299 -18.81 9.07 3.92
C GLN A 299 -19.92 8.09 4.34
N GLU A 300 -19.58 6.82 4.54
CA GLU A 300 -20.55 5.81 5.00
C GLU A 300 -21.06 6.13 6.41
N GLU A 301 -20.18 6.63 7.30
CA GLU A 301 -20.55 7.11 8.63
C GLU A 301 -21.47 8.35 8.58
N GLU A 302 -21.15 9.36 7.76
CA GLU A 302 -21.98 10.57 7.60
C GLU A 302 -23.38 10.23 7.01
N GLN A 303 -23.47 9.28 6.07
CA GLN A 303 -24.75 8.82 5.51
C GLN A 303 -25.54 7.92 6.48
N GLY A 304 -24.86 7.15 7.33
CA GLY A 304 -25.47 6.34 8.38
C GLY A 304 -26.14 7.18 9.46
N VAL A 305 -25.50 8.29 9.87
CA VAL A 305 -26.06 9.25 10.84
C VAL A 305 -27.29 9.96 10.28
N ALA A 306 -27.29 10.30 8.98
CA ALA A 306 -28.43 10.94 8.32
C ALA A 306 -29.67 10.04 8.19
N ARG A 307 -29.50 8.71 8.19
CA ARG A 307 -30.62 7.74 8.18
C ARG A 307 -31.21 7.46 9.57
N GLY A 308 -30.54 7.88 10.65
CA GLY A 308 -30.97 7.65 12.04
C GLY A 308 -31.98 8.66 12.59
N VAL A 309 -32.28 9.74 11.88
CA VAL A 309 -33.21 10.78 12.32
C VAL A 309 -34.40 10.82 11.37
N PHE A 310 -35.42 10.01 11.65
CA PHE A 310 -36.85 10.25 11.41
C PHE A 310 -37.63 8.92 11.55
N ARG A 311 -38.08 8.64 12.77
CA ARG A 311 -39.35 7.93 13.02
C ARG A 311 -40.05 8.64 14.18
N GLY A 312 -40.84 9.65 13.82
CA GLY A 312 -41.97 10.12 14.62
C GLY A 312 -43.24 9.54 14.03
#